data_AF-M1DM07-F1
#
_entry.id   AF-M1DM07-F1
#
_cell.length_a   1.000
_cell.length_b   1.000
_cell.length_c   1.000
_cell.angle_alpha   90.00
_cell.angle_beta   90.00
_cell.angle_gamma   90.00
#
_symmetry.space_group_name_H-M   'P 1'
#
loop_
_entity.id
_entity.type
_entity.pdbx_description
1 polymer ?
#
loop_
_entity_poly.entity_id
_entity_poly.type
_entity_poly.pdbx_seq_one_letter_code
_entity_poly.pdbx_strand_id
1 'polypeptide(L)'
;MILLASSNTFSFIELFVTVQDAFAMCIGGILSIVSQEFQLSCIATSPAVKNVSISSDIYVSEISEHQEKAVITIGDIYAHEEKKLLVYLPIPSVKTTQVVETSLLKMVSCYNNTVSNEMIIVEGETTKTRRPLPSSVVSHRCYCKSGG
;
A
#
# COMPACT_ATOMS: atom_id res chain seq x y z
N MET A 1 22.09 15.83 -15.56
CA MET A 1 21.75 14.93 -14.43
C MET A 1 20.84 15.70 -13.49
N ILE A 2 19.53 15.49 -13.59
CA ILE A 2 18.54 16.11 -12.70
C ILE A 2 18.08 15.00 -11.76
N LEU A 3 18.27 15.18 -10.47
CA LEU A 3 17.82 14.26 -9.42
C LEU A 3 16.35 14.57 -9.14
N LEU A 4 15.43 13.70 -9.55
CA LEU A 4 14.09 13.70 -8.99
C LEU A 4 14.16 12.92 -7.68
N ALA A 5 14.07 13.65 -6.57
CA ALA A 5 14.10 13.11 -5.23
C ALA A 5 12.76 12.44 -4.89
N SER A 6 12.48 11.31 -5.52
CA SER A 6 11.48 10.36 -5.01
C SER A 6 12.22 9.05 -4.74
N SER A 7 12.40 8.79 -3.45
CA SER A 7 12.86 7.54 -2.83
C SER A 7 13.47 6.52 -3.81
N ASN A 8 14.78 6.60 -4.01
CA ASN A 8 15.61 5.61 -4.72
C ASN A 8 15.35 5.32 -6.22
N THR A 9 14.64 6.18 -6.96
CA THR A 9 14.46 5.96 -8.41
C THR A 9 15.53 6.68 -9.24
N PHE A 10 16.41 5.94 -9.92
CA PHE A 10 17.33 6.51 -10.91
C PHE A 10 16.65 6.57 -12.28
N SER A 11 16.67 7.73 -12.94
CA SER A 11 16.24 7.89 -14.33
C SER A 11 17.38 8.48 -15.17
N PHE A 12 17.62 7.87 -16.33
CA PHE A 12 18.62 8.34 -17.29
C PHE A 12 17.92 9.15 -18.39
N ILE A 13 18.37 10.37 -18.61
CA ILE A 13 17.81 11.28 -19.63
C ILE A 13 18.81 11.35 -20.78
N GLU A 14 18.49 10.71 -21.90
CA GLU A 14 19.40 10.56 -23.04
C GLU A 14 19.26 11.69 -24.09
N LEU A 15 18.24 12.55 -23.98
CA LEU A 15 17.99 13.61 -24.97
C LEU A 15 17.48 14.92 -24.36
N PHE A 16 17.83 16.06 -24.98
CA PHE A 16 17.47 17.41 -24.53
C PHE A 16 15.94 17.64 -24.49
N VAL A 17 15.17 16.98 -25.36
CA VAL A 17 13.70 17.09 -25.45
C VAL A 17 13.03 16.59 -24.17
N THR A 18 13.53 15.50 -23.58
CA THR A 18 12.99 14.93 -22.33
C THR A 18 13.22 15.83 -21.10
N VAL A 19 14.15 16.78 -21.16
CA VAL A 19 14.35 17.76 -20.07
C VAL A 19 13.23 18.79 -20.07
N GLN A 20 12.83 19.30 -21.23
CA GLN A 20 11.71 20.25 -21.35
C GLN A 20 10.38 19.62 -20.92
N ASP A 21 10.13 18.36 -21.28
CA ASP A 21 8.92 17.64 -20.86
C ASP A 21 8.91 17.39 -19.35
N ALA A 22 10.04 17.03 -18.76
CA ALA A 22 10.17 16.91 -17.30
C ALA A 22 9.87 18.25 -16.59
N PHE A 23 10.38 19.38 -17.11
CA PHE A 23 10.05 20.71 -16.60
C PHE A 23 8.56 21.07 -16.82
N ALA A 24 7.99 20.73 -17.97
CA ALA A 24 6.57 20.95 -18.25
C ALA A 24 5.67 20.15 -17.30
N MET A 25 6.07 18.92 -16.93
CA MET A 25 5.36 18.11 -15.92
C MET A 25 5.51 18.69 -14.51
N CYS A 26 6.68 19.20 -14.14
CA CYS A 26 6.90 19.91 -12.87
C CYS A 26 6.03 21.18 -12.77
N ILE A 27 6.02 22.01 -13.81
CA ILE A 27 5.28 23.29 -13.83
C ILE A 27 3.77 23.04 -14.00
N GLY A 28 3.39 22.02 -14.77
CA GLY A 28 1.99 21.62 -14.99
C GLY A 28 1.33 20.90 -13.81
N GLY A 29 2.02 20.76 -12.67
CA GLY A 29 1.45 20.22 -11.42
C GLY A 29 1.30 18.69 -11.39
N ILE A 30 1.78 17.98 -12.40
CA ILE A 30 1.73 16.50 -12.45
C ILE A 30 2.65 15.89 -11.38
N LEU A 31 3.68 16.62 -10.95
CA LEU A 31 4.57 16.26 -9.84
C LEU A 31 4.25 17.03 -8.55
N SER A 32 3.00 17.43 -8.33
CA SER A 32 2.57 18.03 -7.06
C SER A 32 2.33 16.94 -6.00
N ILE A 33 2.66 17.23 -4.75
CA ILE A 33 2.38 16.33 -3.63
C ILE A 33 0.89 16.49 -3.26
N VAL A 34 0.16 15.38 -3.25
CA VAL A 34 -1.28 15.35 -2.94
C VAL A 34 -1.57 14.71 -1.58
N SER A 35 -0.62 13.97 -1.02
CA SER A 35 -0.71 13.40 0.31
C SER A 35 0.67 13.32 0.94
N GLN A 36 0.81 13.86 2.15
CA GLN A 36 2.05 13.82 2.91
C GLN A 36 1.98 12.76 4.01
N GLU A 37 3.15 12.23 4.39
CA GLU A 37 3.29 11.28 5.50
C GLU A 37 2.36 10.06 5.39
N PHE A 38 2.14 9.56 4.18
CA PHE A 38 1.21 8.47 3.93
C PHE A 38 1.65 7.19 4.64
N GLN A 39 0.73 6.62 5.40
CA GLN A 39 0.87 5.34 6.09
C GLN A 39 -0.27 4.40 5.73
N LEU A 40 0.04 3.11 5.64
CA LEU A 40 -0.94 2.05 5.42
C LEU A 40 -0.87 1.02 6.54
N SER A 41 -1.96 0.90 7.29
CA SER A 41 -2.16 -0.16 8.27
C SER A 41 -2.92 -1.34 7.67
N CYS A 42 -2.37 -2.52 7.82
CA CYS A 42 -2.94 -3.82 7.47
C CYS A 42 -3.28 -4.56 8.77
N ILE A 43 -4.56 -4.75 9.08
CA ILE A 43 -5.03 -5.30 10.35
C ILE A 43 -5.77 -6.61 10.10
N ALA A 44 -5.31 -7.71 10.69
CA ALA A 44 -5.97 -8.99 10.65
C ALA A 44 -7.32 -8.92 11.39
N THR A 45 -8.40 -9.34 10.73
CA THR A 45 -9.75 -9.27 11.29
C THR A 45 -10.25 -10.59 11.88
N SER A 46 -9.46 -11.66 11.74
CA SER A 46 -9.80 -12.99 12.26
C SER A 46 -8.64 -13.54 13.10
N PRO A 47 -8.90 -14.11 14.29
CA PRO A 47 -7.86 -14.76 15.10
C PRO A 47 -7.16 -15.93 14.39
N ALA A 48 -7.78 -16.48 13.34
CA ALA A 48 -7.22 -17.53 12.51
C ALA A 48 -6.15 -17.00 11.54
N VAL A 49 -6.15 -15.71 11.23
CA VAL A 49 -5.18 -15.06 10.34
C VAL A 49 -4.16 -14.38 11.23
N LYS A 50 -2.99 -15.00 11.36
CA LYS A 50 -1.84 -14.48 12.12
C LYS A 50 -0.66 -14.30 11.17
N ASN A 51 0.38 -13.63 11.62
CA ASN A 51 1.62 -13.47 10.86
C ASN A 51 1.44 -12.66 9.56
N VAL A 52 0.80 -11.50 9.68
CA VAL A 52 0.78 -10.53 8.58
C VAL A 52 2.22 -10.17 8.25
N SER A 53 2.63 -10.40 7.01
CA SER A 53 3.96 -10.03 6.52
C SER A 53 3.83 -9.22 5.24
N ILE A 54 4.80 -8.34 5.00
CA ILE A 54 4.79 -7.41 3.87
C ILE A 54 6.09 -7.60 3.13
N SER A 55 6.02 -7.75 1.81
CA SER A 55 7.21 -7.59 0.98
C SER A 55 7.28 -6.13 0.57
N SER A 56 8.22 -5.44 1.19
CA SER A 56 8.52 -4.05 0.88
C SER A 56 10.00 -3.84 1.10
N ASP A 57 10.78 -3.98 0.03
CA ASP A 57 12.22 -3.76 0.07
C ASP A 57 12.57 -2.25 0.12
N ILE A 58 11.57 -1.39 -0.10
CA ILE A 58 11.73 0.06 -0.30
C ILE A 58 11.08 0.87 0.82
N TYR A 59 9.96 0.39 1.39
CA TYR A 59 9.25 1.09 2.46
C TYR A 59 9.51 0.45 3.82
N VAL A 60 9.67 1.31 4.83
CA VAL A 60 9.78 0.89 6.22
C VAL A 60 8.46 0.28 6.66
N SER A 61 8.51 -0.92 7.22
CA SER A 61 7.33 -1.61 7.76
C SER A 61 7.55 -2.01 9.20
N GLU A 62 6.54 -1.77 10.04
CA GLU A 62 6.49 -2.19 11.43
C GLU A 62 5.42 -3.26 11.58
N ILE A 63 5.73 -4.35 12.27
CA ILE A 63 4.79 -5.43 12.55
C ILE A 63 4.57 -5.47 14.07
N SER A 64 3.31 -5.54 14.51
CA SER A 64 2.99 -5.62 15.93
C SER A 64 3.53 -6.92 16.55
N GLU A 65 3.73 -6.92 17.88
CA GLU A 65 4.27 -8.08 18.61
C GLU A 65 3.48 -9.37 18.34
N HIS A 66 2.14 -9.27 18.24
CA HIS A 66 1.26 -10.39 17.94
C HIS A 66 1.07 -10.66 16.43
N GLN A 67 1.77 -9.93 15.56
CA GLN A 67 1.73 -10.02 14.09
C GLN A 67 0.32 -9.99 13.50
N GLU A 68 -0.58 -9.28 14.17
CA GLU A 68 -1.97 -9.06 13.76
C GLU A 68 -2.14 -7.72 13.05
N LYS A 69 -1.21 -6.79 13.23
CA LYS A 69 -1.19 -5.50 12.56
C LYS A 69 0.18 -5.28 11.96
N ALA A 70 0.20 -4.77 10.75
CA ALA A 70 1.42 -4.28 10.11
C ALA A 70 1.18 -2.87 9.56
N VAL A 71 2.13 -1.97 9.75
CA VAL A 71 2.08 -0.58 9.30
C VAL A 71 3.21 -0.35 8.32
N ILE A 72 2.89 0.24 7.16
CA ILE A 72 3.84 0.57 6.10
C ILE A 72 3.90 2.08 6.00
N THR A 73 5.09 2.65 6.17
CA THR A 73 5.35 4.08 6.01
C THR A 73 5.84 4.34 4.59
N ILE A 74 4.99 4.98 3.78
CA ILE A 74 5.24 5.22 2.35
C ILE A 74 5.87 6.60 2.13
N GLY A 75 5.49 7.59 2.94
CA GLY A 75 5.93 8.99 2.79
C GLY A 75 5.00 9.77 1.87
N ASP A 76 5.55 10.65 1.04
CA ASP A 76 4.74 11.51 0.19
C ASP A 76 4.22 10.77 -1.05
N ILE A 77 2.98 11.10 -1.45
CA ILE A 77 2.34 10.62 -2.67
C ILE A 77 2.15 11.79 -3.62
N TYR A 78 2.63 11.63 -4.84
CA TYR A 78 2.49 12.62 -5.90
C TYR A 78 1.18 12.44 -6.68
N ALA A 79 0.74 13.50 -7.36
CA ALA A 79 -0.44 13.46 -8.21
C ALA A 79 -0.31 12.32 -9.25
N HIS A 80 -1.36 11.51 -9.38
CA HIS A 80 -1.40 10.35 -10.28
C HIS A 80 -0.42 9.22 -9.95
N GLU A 81 0.28 9.28 -8.81
CA GLU A 81 1.12 8.18 -8.37
C GLU A 81 0.29 7.03 -7.81
N GLU A 82 0.56 5.81 -8.27
CA GLU A 82 -0.04 4.59 -7.73
C GLU A 82 1.01 3.73 -7.04
N LYS A 83 0.79 3.41 -5.76
CA LYS A 83 1.62 2.48 -5.00
C LYS A 83 0.98 1.09 -4.98
N LYS A 84 1.78 0.07 -5.29
CA LYS A 84 1.35 -1.35 -5.24
C LYS A 84 2.16 -2.06 -4.18
N LEU A 85 1.45 -2.59 -3.18
CA LEU A 85 2.04 -3.28 -2.05
C LEU A 85 1.56 -4.72 -2.03
N LEU A 86 2.47 -5.62 -1.69
CA LEU A 86 2.18 -7.05 -1.60
C LEU A 86 2.18 -7.48 -0.14
N VAL A 87 1.03 -7.97 0.32
CA VAL A 87 0.82 -8.43 1.68
C VAL A 87 0.64 -9.95 1.67
N TYR A 88 1.41 -10.64 2.50
CA TYR A 88 1.38 -12.07 2.68
C TYR A 88 0.66 -12.41 3.98
N LEU A 89 -0.34 -13.27 3.85
CA LEU A 89 -1.25 -13.68 4.93
C LEU A 89 -1.37 -15.20 4.91
N PRO A 90 -0.84 -15.93 5.91
CA PRO A 90 -1.09 -17.35 6.00
C PRO A 90 -2.53 -17.58 6.47
N ILE A 91 -3.28 -18.35 5.69
CA ILE A 91 -4.68 -18.69 5.97
C ILE A 91 -4.74 -20.16 6.36
N PRO A 92 -5.12 -20.51 7.59
CA PRO A 92 -5.17 -21.89 8.01
C PRO A 92 -6.30 -22.64 7.30
N SER A 93 -6.01 -23.87 6.86
CA SER A 93 -7.01 -24.74 6.25
C SER A 93 -8.07 -25.18 7.27
N VAL A 94 -9.31 -25.38 6.82
CA VAL A 94 -10.39 -25.93 7.66
C VAL A 94 -10.66 -27.38 7.30
N LYS A 95 -10.83 -28.22 8.33
CA LYS A 95 -11.14 -29.66 8.21
C LYS A 95 -12.60 -29.96 7.88
N THR A 96 -13.47 -28.95 8.02
CA THR A 96 -14.91 -29.05 7.82
C THR A 96 -15.27 -28.75 6.36
N THR A 97 -16.22 -29.50 5.81
CA THR A 97 -16.75 -29.34 4.44
C THR A 97 -17.59 -28.06 4.24
N GLN A 98 -17.86 -27.33 5.32
CA GLN A 98 -18.61 -26.07 5.26
C GLN A 98 -17.74 -24.95 4.72
N VAL A 99 -18.31 -24.20 3.78
CA VAL A 99 -17.73 -22.99 3.21
C VAL A 99 -17.76 -21.89 4.28
N VAL A 100 -16.66 -21.73 5.00
CA VAL A 100 -16.50 -20.62 5.95
C VAL A 100 -15.82 -19.47 5.20
N GLU A 101 -16.61 -18.46 4.82
CA GLU A 101 -16.03 -17.16 4.45
C GLU A 101 -15.29 -16.59 5.67
N THR A 102 -14.05 -16.15 5.46
CA THR A 102 -13.23 -15.56 6.51
C THR A 102 -12.81 -14.17 6.08
N SER A 103 -13.19 -13.16 6.87
CA SER A 103 -12.61 -11.83 6.77
C SER A 103 -11.14 -11.91 7.17
N LEU A 104 -10.25 -11.48 6.28
CA LEU A 104 -8.81 -11.62 6.44
C LEU A 104 -8.19 -10.36 7.00
N LEU A 105 -8.37 -9.26 6.28
CA LEU A 105 -7.62 -8.03 6.50
C LEU A 105 -8.52 -6.82 6.31
N LYS A 106 -8.48 -5.91 7.28
CA LYS A 106 -8.95 -4.53 7.17
C LYS A 106 -7.75 -3.65 6.85
N MET A 107 -7.89 -2.79 5.86
CA MET A 107 -6.87 -1.80 5.51
C MET A 107 -7.30 -0.43 5.98
N VAL A 108 -6.38 0.33 6.55
CA VAL A 108 -6.62 1.71 6.97
C VAL A 108 -5.44 2.56 6.50
N SER A 109 -5.71 3.54 5.65
CA SER A 109 -4.68 4.52 5.25
C SER A 109 -4.84 5.80 6.04
N CYS A 110 -3.71 6.42 6.35
CA CYS A 110 -3.67 7.72 7.00
C CYS A 110 -2.65 8.62 6.30
N TYR A 111 -3.00 9.87 6.06
CA TYR A 111 -2.13 10.85 5.42
C TYR A 111 -2.56 12.28 5.74
N ASN A 112 -1.66 13.24 5.56
CA ASN A 112 -1.97 14.66 5.62
C ASN A 112 -2.37 15.16 4.23
N ASN A 113 -3.56 15.74 4.10
CA ASN A 113 -4.03 16.33 2.85
C ASN A 113 -3.35 17.70 2.66
N THR A 114 -2.68 17.90 1.52
CA THR A 114 -1.89 19.13 1.28
C THR A 114 -2.75 20.38 1.03
N VAL A 115 -4.04 20.21 0.72
CA VAL A 115 -4.98 21.30 0.46
C VAL A 115 -5.69 21.72 1.75
N SER A 116 -6.26 20.77 2.49
CA SER A 116 -6.96 21.07 3.76
C SER A 116 -6.03 21.19 4.96
N ASN A 117 -4.81 20.64 4.87
CA ASN A 117 -3.84 20.52 5.96
C ASN A 117 -4.38 19.73 7.17
N GLU A 118 -5.28 18.79 6.90
CA GLU A 118 -5.87 17.91 7.91
C GLU A 118 -5.36 16.48 7.74
N MET A 119 -5.28 15.76 8.87
CA MET A 119 -5.00 14.33 8.88
C MET A 119 -6.27 13.57 8.47
N ILE A 120 -6.19 12.92 7.31
CA ILE A 120 -7.28 12.11 6.76
C ILE A 120 -7.02 10.64 7.09
N ILE A 121 -8.07 9.97 7.57
CA ILE A 121 -8.08 8.53 7.79
C ILE A 121 -9.12 7.94 6.86
N VAL A 122 -8.71 7.00 6.02
CA VAL A 122 -9.60 6.29 5.10
C VAL A 122 -9.56 4.81 5.45
N GLU A 123 -10.74 4.25 5.74
CA GLU A 123 -10.89 2.82 5.90
C GLU A 123 -11.13 2.17 4.53
N GLY A 124 -10.25 1.25 4.15
CA GLY A 124 -10.40 0.44 2.96
C GLY A 124 -11.37 -0.73 3.16
N GLU A 125 -11.68 -1.42 2.06
CA GLU A 125 -12.54 -2.59 2.11
C GLU A 125 -11.90 -3.74 2.90
N THR A 126 -12.74 -4.47 3.64
CA THR A 126 -12.31 -5.69 4.31
C THR A 126 -12.29 -6.83 3.30
N THR A 127 -11.11 -7.42 3.11
CA THR A 127 -10.95 -8.56 2.19
C THR A 127 -11.48 -9.83 2.82
N LYS A 128 -12.29 -10.58 2.06
CA LYS A 128 -12.82 -11.89 2.46
C LYS A 128 -12.33 -12.94 1.48
N THR A 129 -12.09 -14.14 1.98
CA THR A 129 -11.86 -15.30 1.13
C THR A 129 -12.49 -16.56 1.70
N ARG A 130 -12.69 -17.54 0.84
CA ARG A 130 -13.00 -18.91 1.25
C ARG A 130 -11.73 -19.58 1.71
N ARG A 131 -11.77 -20.24 2.87
CA ARG A 131 -10.57 -20.94 3.36
C ARG A 131 -10.16 -22.07 2.41
N PRO A 132 -8.86 -22.17 2.10
CA PRO A 132 -8.34 -23.24 1.29
C PRO A 132 -8.51 -24.59 2.01
N LEU A 133 -8.78 -25.64 1.22
CA LEU A 133 -8.53 -27.01 1.67
C LEU A 133 -7.00 -27.18 1.83
N PRO A 134 -6.51 -28.20 2.56
CA PRO A 134 -5.11 -28.30 3.05
C PRO A 134 -3.95 -28.13 2.04
N SER A 135 -4.22 -27.95 0.75
CA SER A 135 -3.24 -27.87 -0.34
C SER A 135 -3.24 -26.55 -1.15
N SER A 136 -3.77 -25.43 -0.65
CA SER A 136 -3.79 -24.16 -1.43
C SER A 136 -3.17 -22.96 -0.70
N VAL A 137 -2.25 -22.26 -1.37
CA VAL A 137 -1.67 -20.96 -0.96
C VAL A 137 -2.51 -19.85 -1.62
N VAL A 138 -2.93 -18.85 -0.84
CA VAL A 138 -3.73 -17.71 -1.33
C VAL A 138 -2.89 -16.43 -1.24
N SER A 139 -2.78 -15.69 -2.35
CA SER A 139 -2.08 -14.40 -2.43
C SER A 139 -3.10 -13.30 -2.77
N HIS A 140 -3.05 -12.18 -2.05
CA HIS A 140 -3.92 -11.03 -2.28
C HIS A 140 -3.09 -9.84 -2.76
N ARG A 141 -3.56 -9.16 -3.81
CA ARG A 141 -2.98 -7.93 -4.33
C ARG A 141 -3.91 -6.78 -3.96
N CYS A 142 -3.39 -5.78 -3.25
CA CYS A 142 -4.17 -4.63 -2.81
C CYS A 142 -3.81 -3.37 -3.60
N TYR A 143 -4.80 -2.48 -3.77
CA TYR A 143 -4.65 -1.19 -4.44
C TYR A 143 -5.14 -0.10 -3.49
N CYS A 144 -4.33 0.93 -3.27
CA CYS A 144 -4.75 2.16 -2.60
C CYS A 144 -4.92 3.25 -3.66
N LYS A 145 -6.12 3.83 -3.77
CA LYS A 145 -6.38 5.02 -4.59
C LYS A 145 -6.52 6.24 -3.68
N SER A 146 -5.81 7.32 -3.98
CA SER A 146 -6.06 8.63 -3.38
C SER A 146 -7.44 9.10 -3.84
N GLY A 147 -8.37 9.34 -2.91
CA GLY A 147 -9.67 9.93 -3.22
C GLY A 147 -9.47 11.33 -3.80
N GLY A 148 -10.19 11.61 -4.90
CA GLY A 148 -10.22 12.92 -5.54
C GLY A 148 -11.08 13.93 -4.80
#